data_AF-A0A8T1FI63-F1
#
_entry.id   AF-A0A8T1FI63-F1
#
_cell.length_a   1.000
_cell.length_b   1.000
_cell.length_c   1.000
_cell.angle_alpha   90.00
_cell.angle_beta   90.00
_cell.angle_gamma   90.00
#
_symmetry.space_group_name_H-M   'P 1'
#
loop_
_entity.id
_entity.type
_entity.pdbx_description
1 polymer ?
#
loop_
_entity_poly.entity_id
_entity_poly.type
_entity_poly.pdbx_seq_one_letter_code
_entity_poly.pdbx_strand_id
1 'polypeptide(L)'
;MPPDFQRLENLVIFHLYNSTIVNWDAESSVSATAHTRLLSVLVGKTQMAEFPVRLLQPLPASLMSVQFSETNLTKLPDDLYVRWHAMAMISFENGILTEIPYQMFFSPVYTLSLMGNRIETLPTLAMMPPGMIIPELRLTHNPLRELPAALMAPDPFIMSLNVQILR
;
A
#
# COMPACT_ATOMS: atom_id res chain seq x y z
N MET A 1 3.29 -2.24 19.82
CA MET A 1 2.94 -0.82 20.05
C MET A 1 2.31 -0.73 21.44
N PRO A 2 2.39 0.39 22.17
CA PRO A 2 1.84 0.46 23.53
C PRO A 2 0.29 0.47 23.52
N PRO A 3 -0.37 -0.18 24.49
CA PRO A 3 -1.84 -0.18 24.61
C PRO A 3 -2.47 1.22 24.71
N ASP A 4 -1.72 2.19 25.26
CA ASP A 4 -2.15 3.58 25.37
C ASP A 4 -2.42 4.26 24.01
N PHE A 5 -2.02 3.65 22.89
CA PHE A 5 -2.33 4.15 21.55
C PHE A 5 -3.84 4.39 21.36
N GLN A 6 -4.70 3.53 21.91
CA GLN A 6 -6.17 3.70 21.80
C GLN A 6 -6.70 4.99 22.42
N ARG A 7 -5.96 5.62 23.33
CA ARG A 7 -6.36 6.86 24.01
C ARG A 7 -6.11 8.10 23.15
N LEU A 8 -5.45 7.95 22.00
CA LEU A 8 -5.11 9.05 21.10
C LEU A 8 -6.28 9.41 20.17
N GLU A 9 -7.44 9.73 20.73
CA GLU A 9 -8.69 9.89 19.98
C GLU A 9 -8.68 11.06 18.97
N ASN A 10 -7.82 12.06 19.20
CA ASN A 10 -7.66 13.23 18.35
C ASN A 10 -6.51 13.09 17.33
N LEU A 11 -5.95 11.88 17.16
CA LEU A 11 -4.85 11.64 16.25
C LEU A 11 -5.28 11.91 14.80
N VAL A 12 -4.55 12.80 14.12
CA VAL A 12 -4.79 13.15 12.71
C VAL A 12 -3.79 12.46 11.79
N ILE A 13 -2.54 12.36 12.23
CA ILE A 13 -1.45 11.70 11.50
C ILE A 13 -0.73 10.79 12.48
N PHE A 14 -0.53 9.54 12.08
CA PHE A 14 0.31 8.61 12.79
C PHE A 14 1.58 8.35 11.98
N HIS A 15 2.74 8.71 12.54
CA HIS A 15 4.02 8.51 11.88
C HIS A 15 4.93 7.65 12.77
N LEU A 16 5.34 6.51 12.23
CA LEU A 16 6.38 5.66 12.79
C LEU A 16 7.61 5.74 11.86
N TYR A 17 8.76 6.10 12.41
CA TYR A 17 9.98 6.28 11.63
C TYR A 17 11.19 5.66 12.33
N ASN A 18 12.11 5.09 11.54
CA ASN A 18 13.41 4.58 12.01
C ASN A 18 13.28 3.71 13.27
N SER A 19 12.41 2.70 13.17
CA SER A 19 11.94 1.92 14.31
C SER A 19 12.01 0.43 14.01
N THR A 20 11.88 -0.40 15.05
CA THR A 20 11.66 -1.85 14.90
C THR A 20 10.32 -2.19 15.53
N ILE A 21 9.39 -2.71 14.71
CA ILE A 21 8.13 -3.27 15.19
C ILE A 21 8.39 -4.73 15.54
N VAL A 22 8.51 -5.00 16.83
CA VAL A 22 8.57 -6.37 17.37
C VAL A 22 7.16 -6.98 17.42
N ASN A 23 6.16 -6.18 17.79
CA ASN A 23 4.77 -6.59 17.86
C ASN A 23 3.84 -5.39 17.61
N TRP A 24 2.80 -5.59 16.80
CA TRP A 24 1.71 -4.64 16.58
C TRP A 24 0.39 -5.41 16.66
N ASP A 25 -0.10 -5.60 17.89
CA ASP A 25 -1.23 -6.44 18.25
C ASP A 25 -2.47 -5.63 18.68
N ALA A 26 -3.50 -6.32 19.23
CA ALA A 26 -4.89 -5.82 19.27
C ALA A 26 -5.05 -4.57 20.12
N GLU A 27 -4.29 -4.51 21.19
CA GLU A 27 -4.36 -3.43 22.17
C GLU A 27 -3.79 -2.12 21.61
N SER A 28 -3.08 -2.18 20.49
CA SER A 28 -2.35 -1.05 19.91
C SER A 28 -2.66 -0.81 18.43
N SER A 29 -3.85 -1.25 18.01
CA SER A 29 -4.35 -1.14 16.64
C SER A 29 -4.81 0.27 16.25
N VAL A 30 -4.71 0.61 14.96
CA VAL A 30 -5.46 1.73 14.39
C VAL A 30 -6.94 1.36 14.38
N SER A 31 -7.63 1.73 15.45
CA SER A 31 -9.06 1.46 15.67
C SER A 31 -9.96 2.43 14.92
N ALA A 32 -10.92 1.89 14.16
CA ALA A 32 -11.95 2.65 13.46
C ALA A 32 -12.84 3.52 14.37
N THR A 33 -13.01 3.11 15.63
CA THR A 33 -13.89 3.80 16.59
C THR A 33 -13.14 4.76 17.51
N ALA A 34 -11.87 4.48 17.82
CA ALA A 34 -11.06 5.36 18.65
C ALA A 34 -10.44 6.49 17.83
N HIS A 35 -9.91 6.21 16.63
CA HIS A 35 -9.13 7.16 15.84
C HIS A 35 -9.95 7.78 14.71
N THR A 36 -11.16 8.25 15.01
CA THR A 36 -12.14 8.76 14.02
C THR A 36 -11.69 10.00 13.24
N ARG A 37 -10.57 10.61 13.63
CA ARG A 37 -9.97 11.79 12.98
C ARG A 37 -8.69 11.48 12.22
N LEU A 38 -8.24 10.22 12.22
CA LEU A 38 -6.98 9.83 11.60
C LEU A 38 -7.10 9.92 10.08
N LEU A 39 -6.22 10.70 9.47
CA LEU A 39 -6.17 10.95 8.02
C LEU A 39 -5.00 10.23 7.35
N SER A 40 -3.91 9.96 8.07
CA SER A 40 -2.72 9.34 7.49
C SER A 40 -1.98 8.43 8.45
N VAL A 41 -1.53 7.29 7.95
CA VAL A 41 -0.55 6.40 8.58
C VAL A 41 0.70 6.38 7.71
N LEU A 42 1.85 6.71 8.31
CA LEU A 42 3.16 6.74 7.69
C LEU A 42 4.09 5.80 8.46
N VAL A 43 4.69 4.83 7.77
CA VAL A 43 5.64 3.86 8.33
C VAL A 43 6.93 3.94 7.50
N GLY A 44 7.93 4.66 8.01
CA GLY A 44 9.19 4.91 7.32
C GLY A 44 10.38 4.22 7.98
N LYS A 45 11.36 3.73 7.21
CA LYS A 45 12.62 3.16 7.74
C LYS A 45 12.40 2.16 8.88
N THR A 46 11.39 1.31 8.74
CA THR A 46 10.94 0.46 9.84
C THR A 46 11.18 -1.01 9.52
N GLN A 47 11.77 -1.72 10.48
CA GLN A 47 11.95 -3.18 10.44
C GLN A 47 10.75 -3.87 11.11
N MET A 48 10.19 -4.86 10.44
CA MET A 48 9.05 -5.65 10.94
C MET A 48 9.18 -7.11 10.48
N ALA A 49 8.75 -8.05 11.32
CA ALA A 49 8.79 -9.48 10.96
C ALA A 49 7.79 -9.82 9.85
N GLU A 50 6.63 -9.15 9.87
CA GLU A 50 5.54 -9.32 8.93
C GLU A 50 4.75 -8.01 8.78
N PHE A 51 3.83 -7.99 7.83
CA PHE A 51 2.91 -6.87 7.68
C PHE A 51 2.09 -6.68 8.97
N PRO A 52 1.89 -5.44 9.47
CA PRO A 52 1.17 -5.22 10.72
C PRO A 52 -0.29 -5.70 10.63
N VAL A 53 -0.59 -6.83 11.29
CA VAL A 53 -1.91 -7.48 11.27
C VAL A 53 -3.04 -6.54 11.68
N ARG A 54 -2.75 -5.47 12.43
CA ARG A 54 -3.75 -4.49 12.87
C ARG A 54 -4.12 -3.43 11.85
N LEU A 55 -3.34 -3.31 10.79
CA LEU A 55 -3.77 -2.61 9.59
C LEU A 55 -4.65 -3.52 8.70
N LEU A 56 -4.97 -4.75 9.11
CA LEU A 56 -5.91 -5.65 8.42
C LEU A 56 -7.34 -5.61 9.00
N GLN A 57 -7.54 -4.85 10.06
CA GLN A 57 -8.86 -4.58 10.64
C GLN A 57 -9.54 -3.42 9.88
N PRO A 58 -10.86 -3.23 10.04
CA PRO A 58 -11.51 -2.02 9.54
C PRO A 58 -10.78 -0.77 10.06
N LEU A 59 -10.35 0.08 9.13
CA LEU A 59 -9.66 1.34 9.43
C LEU A 59 -10.69 2.47 9.62
N PRO A 60 -10.34 3.55 10.33
CA PRO A 60 -11.22 4.71 10.47
C PRO A 60 -11.63 5.25 9.11
N ALA A 61 -12.92 5.49 8.91
CA ALA A 61 -13.46 5.99 7.63
C ALA A 61 -12.85 7.34 7.18
N SER A 62 -12.23 8.07 8.10
CA SER A 62 -11.50 9.31 7.83
C SER A 62 -10.14 9.09 7.15
N LEU A 63 -9.59 7.87 7.18
CA LEU A 63 -8.21 7.60 6.79
C LEU A 63 -8.03 7.74 5.28
N MET A 64 -7.30 8.76 4.84
CA MET A 64 -7.13 9.05 3.42
C MET A 64 -5.87 8.43 2.83
N SER A 65 -4.90 8.05 3.67
CA SER A 65 -3.63 7.50 3.18
C SER A 65 -2.95 6.51 4.13
N VAL A 66 -2.37 5.47 3.53
CA VAL A 66 -1.47 4.52 4.21
C VAL A 66 -0.18 4.42 3.37
N GLN A 67 0.95 4.74 3.99
CA GLN A 67 2.23 4.82 3.29
C GLN A 67 3.31 4.09 4.07
N PHE A 68 3.96 3.14 3.40
CA PHE A 68 5.14 2.44 3.86
C PHE A 68 6.31 2.87 2.99
N SER A 69 7.41 3.30 3.60
CA SER A 69 8.62 3.70 2.88
C SER A 69 9.86 3.12 3.53
N GLU A 70 10.81 2.63 2.73
CA GLU A 70 12.09 2.10 3.24
C GLU A 70 11.89 1.00 4.29
N THR A 71 10.97 0.07 4.05
CA THR A 71 10.68 -1.06 4.95
C THR A 71 11.26 -2.36 4.43
N ASN A 72 11.36 -3.36 5.31
CA ASN A 72 11.84 -4.71 4.97
C ASN A 72 10.72 -5.66 4.52
N LEU A 73 9.56 -5.14 4.11
CA LEU A 73 8.46 -5.97 3.61
C LEU A 73 8.84 -6.60 2.27
N THR A 74 8.81 -7.93 2.22
CA THR A 74 9.05 -8.72 0.99
C THR A 74 7.75 -9.15 0.33
N LYS A 75 6.63 -9.14 1.05
CA LYS A 75 5.30 -9.54 0.59
C LYS A 75 4.24 -8.63 1.20
N LEU A 76 3.15 -8.45 0.46
CA LEU A 76 1.95 -7.77 0.93
C LEU A 76 0.81 -8.78 1.11
N PRO A 77 -0.13 -8.55 2.04
CA PRO A 77 -1.37 -9.33 2.13
C PRO A 77 -2.18 -9.20 0.83
N ASP A 78 -2.77 -10.30 0.38
CA ASP A 78 -3.55 -10.37 -0.87
C ASP A 78 -5.01 -9.91 -0.71
N ASP A 79 -5.42 -9.60 0.52
CA ASP A 79 -6.78 -9.20 0.90
C ASP A 79 -6.90 -7.74 1.34
N LEU A 80 -5.85 -6.92 1.15
CA LEU A 80 -5.90 -5.48 1.46
C LEU A 80 -7.04 -4.77 0.73
N TYR A 81 -7.30 -5.13 -0.53
CA TYR A 81 -8.33 -4.51 -1.37
C TYR A 81 -9.76 -4.67 -0.84
N VAL A 82 -10.05 -5.70 -0.04
CA VAL A 82 -11.36 -5.90 0.60
C VAL A 82 -11.40 -5.36 2.03
N ARG A 83 -10.24 -5.16 2.66
CA ARG A 83 -10.12 -4.67 4.04
C ARG A 83 -10.08 -3.15 4.11
N TRP A 84 -9.41 -2.53 3.16
CA TRP A 84 -9.24 -1.08 3.09
C TRP A 84 -10.37 -0.45 2.29
N HIS A 85 -10.95 0.61 2.86
CA HIS A 85 -11.96 1.41 2.17
C HIS A 85 -11.31 2.32 1.12
N ALA A 86 -12.13 3.10 0.42
CA ALA A 86 -11.64 4.04 -0.58
C ALA A 86 -10.67 5.06 0.02
N MET A 87 -9.47 5.19 -0.55
CA MET A 87 -8.42 6.10 -0.08
C MET A 87 -7.87 6.99 -1.20
N ALA A 88 -7.24 8.10 -0.83
CA ALA A 88 -6.54 8.95 -1.78
C ALA A 88 -5.19 8.32 -2.19
N MET A 89 -4.47 7.72 -1.25
CA MET A 89 -3.12 7.22 -1.49
C MET A 89 -2.82 5.95 -0.72
N ILE A 90 -2.34 4.94 -1.42
CA ILE A 90 -1.70 3.76 -0.84
C ILE A 90 -0.30 3.68 -1.43
N SER A 91 0.72 3.62 -0.56
CA SER A 91 2.09 3.47 -1.04
C SER A 91 2.92 2.47 -0.27
N PHE A 92 3.75 1.75 -1.02
CA PHE A 92 4.81 0.88 -0.54
C PHE A 92 6.06 1.23 -1.35
N GLU A 93 6.83 2.21 -0.88
CA GLU A 93 7.93 2.80 -1.65
C GLU A 93 9.30 2.47 -1.08
N ASN A 94 10.31 2.53 -1.95
CA ASN A 94 11.73 2.42 -1.58
C ASN A 94 12.03 1.17 -0.72
N GLY A 95 11.27 0.10 -0.94
CA GLY A 95 11.33 -1.14 -0.16
C GLY A 95 12.08 -2.25 -0.90
N ILE A 96 11.71 -3.48 -0.58
CA ILE A 96 12.35 -4.68 -1.14
C ILE A 96 11.33 -5.64 -1.77
N LEU A 97 10.14 -5.15 -2.11
CA LEU A 97 9.11 -5.97 -2.76
C LEU A 97 9.61 -6.45 -4.12
N THR A 98 9.48 -7.74 -4.38
CA THR A 98 9.78 -8.35 -5.69
C THR A 98 8.52 -8.73 -6.45
N GLU A 99 7.42 -8.95 -5.74
CA GLU A 99 6.12 -9.36 -6.26
C GLU A 99 5.02 -8.55 -5.57
N ILE A 100 3.92 -8.35 -6.29
CA ILE A 100 2.73 -7.65 -5.81
C ILE A 100 1.55 -8.59 -5.97
N PRO A 101 0.74 -8.82 -4.92
CA PRO A 101 -0.51 -9.55 -5.06
C PRO A 101 -1.35 -8.90 -6.15
N TYR A 102 -1.79 -9.68 -7.13
CA TYR A 102 -2.61 -9.16 -8.23
C TYR A 102 -3.84 -8.40 -7.71
N GLN A 103 -4.39 -8.87 -6.59
CA GLN A 103 -5.53 -8.28 -5.92
C GLN A 103 -5.29 -6.84 -5.45
N MET A 104 -4.04 -6.44 -5.23
CA MET A 104 -3.69 -5.09 -4.83
C MET A 104 -4.14 -4.05 -5.85
N PHE A 105 -4.15 -4.40 -7.13
CA PHE A 105 -4.62 -3.52 -8.19
C PHE A 105 -6.11 -3.19 -8.05
N PHE A 106 -6.90 -4.04 -7.39
CA PHE A 106 -8.34 -3.80 -7.10
C PHE A 106 -8.59 -2.84 -5.95
N SER A 107 -7.55 -2.36 -5.28
CA SER A 107 -7.71 -1.47 -4.13
C SER A 107 -8.48 -0.21 -4.55
N PRO A 108 -9.52 0.20 -3.81
CA PRO A 108 -10.25 1.43 -4.11
C PRO A 108 -9.37 2.64 -3.77
N VAL A 109 -8.48 3.03 -4.69
CA VAL A 109 -7.49 4.08 -4.42
C VAL A 109 -7.32 4.98 -5.63
N TYR A 110 -7.07 6.26 -5.36
CA TYR A 110 -6.71 7.19 -6.43
C TYR A 110 -5.27 6.95 -6.89
N THR A 111 -4.29 7.01 -5.97
CA THR A 111 -2.88 6.72 -6.26
C THR A 111 -2.42 5.44 -5.57
N LEU A 112 -2.00 4.45 -6.36
CA LEU A 112 -1.24 3.29 -5.91
C LEU A 112 0.23 3.47 -6.29
N SER A 113 1.11 3.58 -5.29
CA SER A 113 2.54 3.74 -5.52
C SER A 113 3.36 2.57 -5.00
N LEU A 114 4.18 2.04 -5.88
CA LEU A 114 5.10 0.92 -5.64
C LEU A 114 6.52 1.30 -6.09
N MET A 115 6.80 2.61 -6.15
CA MET A 115 8.06 3.17 -6.61
C MET A 115 9.25 2.66 -5.78
N GLY A 116 10.40 2.42 -6.42
CA GLY A 116 11.64 2.16 -5.67
C GLY A 116 11.72 0.77 -5.03
N ASN A 117 11.00 -0.22 -5.56
CA ASN A 117 11.11 -1.60 -5.12
C ASN A 117 12.02 -2.41 -6.06
N ARG A 118 11.94 -3.75 -5.98
CA ARG A 118 12.76 -4.70 -6.74
C ARG A 118 11.91 -5.51 -7.71
N ILE A 119 10.85 -4.89 -8.23
CA ILE A 119 9.89 -5.55 -9.12
C ILE A 119 10.47 -5.62 -10.53
N GLU A 120 10.74 -6.84 -11.02
CA GLU A 120 11.30 -7.03 -12.36
C GLU A 120 10.23 -7.25 -13.44
N THR A 121 9.10 -7.85 -13.05
CA THR A 121 7.97 -8.15 -13.95
C THR A 121 6.65 -7.95 -13.20
N LEU A 122 5.59 -7.62 -13.95
CA LEU A 122 4.22 -7.48 -13.43
C LEU A 122 3.21 -8.20 -14.34
N PRO A 123 3.35 -9.53 -14.54
CA PRO A 123 2.47 -10.28 -15.43
C PRO A 123 0.99 -10.16 -15.02
N THR A 124 0.74 -9.97 -13.73
CA THR A 124 -0.59 -9.80 -13.13
C THR A 124 -1.37 -8.61 -13.70
N LEU A 125 -0.71 -7.57 -14.22
CA LEU A 125 -1.42 -6.46 -14.88
C LEU A 125 -2.15 -6.92 -16.16
N ALA A 126 -1.72 -8.00 -16.81
CA ALA A 126 -2.46 -8.58 -17.94
C ALA A 126 -3.74 -9.30 -17.52
N MET A 127 -3.91 -9.59 -16.23
CA MET A 127 -5.06 -10.32 -15.72
C MET A 127 -6.23 -9.38 -15.37
N MET A 128 -6.02 -8.06 -15.42
CA MET A 128 -7.03 -7.04 -15.06
C MET A 128 -8.34 -7.27 -15.81
N PRO A 129 -9.48 -7.38 -15.11
CA PRO A 129 -10.77 -7.53 -15.76
C PRO A 129 -11.11 -6.29 -16.59
N PRO A 130 -11.83 -6.44 -17.71
CA PRO A 130 -12.31 -5.32 -18.51
C PRO A 130 -13.10 -4.30 -17.66
N GLY A 131 -12.93 -3.02 -17.94
CA GLY A 131 -13.63 -1.92 -17.25
C GLY A 131 -13.05 -1.54 -15.90
N MET A 132 -11.98 -2.20 -15.45
CA MET A 132 -11.24 -1.80 -14.26
C MET A 132 -10.38 -0.56 -14.54
N ILE A 133 -10.42 0.39 -13.59
CA ILE A 133 -9.71 1.67 -13.70
C ILE A 133 -8.77 1.81 -12.51
N ILE A 134 -7.50 2.09 -12.80
CA ILE A 134 -6.53 2.58 -11.80
C ILE A 134 -6.23 4.04 -12.18
N PRO A 135 -6.63 5.03 -11.36
CA PRO A 135 -6.42 6.43 -11.71
C PRO A 135 -4.93 6.79 -11.80
N GLU A 136 -4.12 6.33 -10.85
CA GLU A 136 -2.68 6.53 -10.90
C GLU A 136 -1.91 5.34 -10.36
N LEU A 137 -1.01 4.79 -11.19
CA LEU A 137 -0.07 3.74 -10.83
C LEU A 137 1.37 4.24 -10.96
N ARG A 138 2.14 4.17 -9.88
CA ARG A 138 3.57 4.55 -9.86
C ARG A 138 4.48 3.34 -9.66
N LEU A 139 5.36 3.13 -10.63
CA LEU A 139 6.28 1.99 -10.74
C LEU A 139 7.72 2.41 -11.05
N THR A 140 8.01 3.71 -11.15
CA THR A 140 9.38 4.21 -11.38
C THR A 140 10.37 3.66 -10.34
N HIS A 141 11.66 3.67 -10.69
CA HIS A 141 12.72 3.13 -9.83
C HIS A 141 12.56 1.64 -9.45
N ASN A 142 11.87 0.85 -10.28
CA ASN A 142 11.92 -0.60 -10.22
C ASN A 142 12.77 -1.14 -11.40
N PRO A 143 13.42 -2.31 -11.25
CA PRO A 143 14.16 -2.96 -12.34
C PRO A 143 13.23 -3.66 -13.35
N LEU A 144 12.12 -3.01 -13.72
CA LEU A 144 11.13 -3.56 -14.64
C LEU A 144 11.75 -3.80 -16.02
N ARG A 145 11.64 -5.05 -16.50
CA ARG A 145 12.15 -5.46 -17.82
C ARG A 145 11.15 -5.20 -18.94
N GLU A 146 9.88 -5.43 -18.66
CA GLU A 146 8.80 -5.25 -19.62
C GLU A 146 7.47 -5.00 -18.90
N LEU A 147 6.53 -4.40 -19.62
CA LEU A 147 5.14 -4.32 -19.22
C LEU A 147 4.32 -5.31 -20.05
N PRO A 148 3.25 -5.90 -19.49
CA PRO A 148 2.44 -6.83 -20.26
C PRO A 148 1.77 -6.13 -21.45
N ALA A 149 1.79 -6.79 -22.62
CA ALA A 149 1.21 -6.25 -23.85
C ALA A 149 -0.27 -5.87 -23.71
N ALA A 150 -1.00 -6.49 -22.78
CA ALA A 150 -2.38 -6.13 -22.45
C ALA A 150 -2.53 -4.65 -22.05
N LEU A 151 -1.54 -4.02 -21.42
CA LEU A 151 -1.57 -2.60 -21.08
C LEU A 151 -1.45 -1.67 -22.29
N MET A 152 -1.04 -2.20 -23.45
CA MET A 152 -1.04 -1.48 -24.72
C MET A 152 -2.38 -1.64 -25.46
N ALA A 153 -3.29 -2.47 -24.95
CA ALA A 153 -4.64 -2.61 -25.48
C ALA A 153 -5.54 -1.45 -24.97
N PRO A 154 -6.60 -1.09 -25.72
CA PRO A 154 -7.48 0.03 -25.35
C PRO A 154 -8.35 -0.22 -24.09
N ASP A 155 -8.42 -1.45 -23.57
CA ASP A 155 -9.41 -1.86 -22.56
C ASP A 155 -8.98 -1.75 -21.08
N PRO A 156 -7.75 -2.15 -20.65
CA PRO A 156 -7.30 -1.89 -19.28
C PRO A 156 -6.90 -0.42 -19.14
N PHE A 157 -7.68 0.33 -18.34
CA PHE A 157 -7.53 1.78 -18.26
C PHE A 157 -6.75 2.20 -17.02
N ILE A 158 -5.43 2.28 -17.16
CA ILE A 158 -4.59 3.04 -16.23
C ILE A 158 -4.57 4.49 -16.73
N MET A 159 -5.20 5.41 -16.01
CA MET A 159 -5.29 6.81 -16.45
C MET A 159 -3.92 7.49 -16.45
N SER A 160 -3.10 7.21 -15.44
CA SER A 160 -1.75 7.72 -15.30
C SER A 160 -0.81 6.60 -14.87
N LEU A 161 0.15 6.25 -15.76
CA LEU A 161 1.17 5.22 -15.51
C LEU A 161 2.55 5.87 -15.47
N ASN A 162 3.16 5.90 -14.29
CA ASN A 162 4.54 6.35 -14.11
C ASN A 162 5.46 5.15 -14.07
N VAL A 163 6.19 4.88 -15.14
CA VAL A 163 7.06 3.71 -15.26
C VAL A 163 8.37 4.07 -15.95
N GLN A 164 9.44 3.36 -15.59
CA GLN A 164 10.71 3.39 -16.28
C GLN A 164 11.14 1.95 -16.55
N ILE A 165 11.46 1.63 -17.81
CA ILE A 165 11.96 0.31 -18.21
C ILE A 165 13.47 0.45 -18.43
N LEU A 166 14.25 -0.45 -17.81
CA LEU A 166 15.69 -0.51 -18.06
C LEU A 166 15.93 -1.16 -19.43
N ARG A 167 16.69 -0.48 -20.30
CA ARG A 167 17.13 -1.02 -21.59
C ARG A 167 18.39 -1.86 -21.44
#